data_AF-A0A3M0ZD01-F1
#
_entry.id   AF-A0A3M0ZD01-F1
#
_cell.length_a   1.000
_cell.length_b   1.000
_cell.length_c   1.000
_cell.angle_alpha   90.00
_cell.angle_beta   90.00
_cell.angle_gamma   90.00
#
_symmetry.space_group_name_H-M   'P 1'
#
loop_
_entity.id
_entity.type
_entity.pdbx_description
1 polymer ?
#
loop_
_entity_poly.entity_id
_entity_poly.type
_entity_poly.pdbx_seq_one_letter_code
_entity_poly.pdbx_strand_id
1 'polypeptide(L)'
;MPGILKQIGMGGLEGDAHMVWMKIMNKLREQATAMSVQPAGHEKIRLSFREFSTQMKLLVEQFGTPVKVYLNRCPMAFNNSGGIWLQGSEDLLNPYYGSEMATCGETIRTFIPEATEGEKKVSPVHQKAGEQK
;
A
#
# COMPACT_ATOMS: atom_id res chain seq x y z
N MET A 1 -17.75 7.86 -11.25
CA MET A 1 -17.60 6.78 -10.25
C MET A 1 -16.87 7.33 -9.02
N PRO A 2 -17.56 7.65 -7.91
CA PRO A 2 -16.91 8.00 -6.65
C PRO A 2 -17.30 6.97 -5.58
N GLY A 3 -16.40 6.09 -5.12
CA GLY A 3 -16.85 5.02 -4.22
C GLY A 3 -15.84 4.35 -3.30
N ILE A 4 -14.61 4.07 -3.74
CA ILE A 4 -13.69 3.25 -2.92
C ILE A 4 -13.07 4.05 -1.77
N LEU A 5 -12.76 5.34 -1.99
CA LEU A 5 -12.21 6.20 -0.92
C LEU A 5 -13.25 6.65 0.11
N LYS A 6 -14.54 6.40 -0.12
CA LYS A 6 -15.63 6.80 0.80
C LYS A 6 -15.96 5.70 1.82
N GLN A 7 -15.56 4.45 1.57
CA GLN A 7 -15.85 3.31 2.45
C GLN A 7 -14.80 3.05 3.52
N ILE A 8 -13.59 3.62 3.42
CA ILE A 8 -12.72 3.78 4.59
C ILE A 8 -13.24 5.00 5.35
N GLY A 9 -14.35 4.82 6.05
CA GLY A 9 -15.03 5.88 6.78
C GLY A 9 -14.11 6.44 7.87
N MET A 10 -13.96 7.76 7.91
CA MET A 10 -13.20 8.49 8.94
C MET A 10 -13.64 8.21 10.38
N GLY A 11 -14.79 7.57 10.58
CA GLY A 11 -15.37 7.22 11.88
C GLY A 11 -15.10 5.80 12.36
N GLY A 12 -14.29 4.99 11.66
CA GLY A 12 -13.95 3.62 12.08
C GLY A 12 -12.63 3.49 12.84
N LEU A 13 -11.83 4.56 12.89
CA LEU A 13 -10.55 4.58 13.60
C LEU A 13 -10.67 5.54 14.79
N GLU A 14 -10.40 5.03 15.99
CA GLU A 14 -10.42 5.78 17.24
C GLU A 14 -9.02 5.85 17.85
N GLY A 15 -8.80 6.82 18.76
CA GLY A 15 -7.55 6.95 19.52
C GLY A 15 -6.31 7.13 18.63
N ASP A 16 -5.22 6.46 19.01
CA ASP A 16 -3.92 6.60 18.36
C ASP A 16 -3.95 6.24 16.87
N ALA A 17 -4.76 5.26 16.49
CA ALA A 17 -4.92 4.84 15.10
C ALA A 17 -5.50 5.97 14.23
N HIS A 18 -6.45 6.75 14.76
CA HIS A 18 -6.98 7.93 14.09
C HIS A 18 -5.91 9.00 13.86
N MET A 19 -5.09 9.26 14.87
CA MET A 19 -4.03 10.27 14.80
C MET A 19 -2.95 9.89 13.78
N VAL A 20 -2.54 8.61 13.77
CA VAL A 20 -1.61 8.09 12.77
C VAL A 20 -2.20 8.18 11.36
N TRP A 21 -3.46 7.77 11.19
CA TRP A 21 -4.18 7.88 9.93
C TRP A 21 -4.18 9.32 9.40
N MET A 22 -4.60 10.28 10.23
CA MET A 22 -4.68 11.68 9.84
C MET A 22 -3.31 12.24 9.44
N LYS A 23 -2.24 11.89 10.17
CA LYS A 23 -0.88 12.31 9.85
C LYS A 23 -0.44 11.78 8.48
N ILE A 24 -0.59 10.47 8.24
CA ILE A 24 -0.22 9.84 6.97
C ILE A 24 -1.03 10.43 5.81
N MET A 25 -2.35 10.54 5.98
CA MET A 25 -3.24 11.05 4.92
C MET A 25 -2.97 12.52 4.60
N ASN A 26 -2.64 13.35 5.60
CA ASN A 26 -2.25 14.74 5.35
C ASN A 26 -0.97 14.82 4.52
N LYS A 27 0.04 14.00 4.84
CA LYS A 27 1.29 13.96 4.08
C LYS A 27 1.09 13.41 2.66
N LEU A 28 0.29 12.36 2.49
CA LEU A 28 -0.07 11.86 1.17
C LEU A 28 -0.73 12.94 0.30
N ARG A 29 -1.70 13.68 0.85
CA ARG A 29 -2.37 14.78 0.14
C ARG A 29 -1.42 15.92 -0.21
N GLU A 30 -0.54 16.29 0.71
CA GLU A 30 0.50 17.30 0.50
C GLU A 30 1.38 16.94 -0.71
N GLN A 31 1.91 15.71 -0.73
CA GLN A 31 2.79 15.26 -1.82
C GLN A 31 2.05 15.06 -3.14
N ALA A 32 0.82 14.53 -3.11
CA ALA A 32 -0.01 14.41 -4.30
C ALA A 32 -0.31 15.78 -4.93
N THR A 33 -0.59 16.79 -4.10
CA THR A 33 -0.77 18.17 -4.54
C THR A 33 0.52 18.72 -5.15
N ALA A 34 1.66 18.52 -4.47
CA ALA A 34 2.96 18.99 -4.94
C ALA A 34 3.36 18.40 -6.32
N MET A 35 2.99 17.14 -6.60
CA MET A 35 3.17 16.51 -7.92
C MET A 35 2.22 17.07 -9.00
N SER A 36 1.08 17.63 -8.61
CA SER A 36 0.02 18.10 -9.52
C SER A 36 0.17 19.57 -9.92
N VAL A 37 0.98 20.36 -9.19
CA VAL A 37 1.19 21.79 -9.47
C VAL A 37 2.10 21.98 -10.67
N GLN A 38 1.72 22.87 -11.58
CA GLN A 38 2.52 23.21 -12.78
C GLN A 38 3.08 24.64 -12.72
N PRO A 39 4.27 24.90 -13.32
CA PRO A 39 5.19 23.91 -13.89
C PRO A 39 6.09 23.31 -12.80
N ALA A 40 5.85 22.05 -12.40
CA ALA A 40 6.83 21.29 -11.65
C ALA A 40 7.82 20.64 -12.62
N GLY A 41 9.11 20.87 -12.42
CA GLY A 41 10.15 20.10 -13.12
C GLY A 41 10.13 18.63 -12.67
N HIS A 42 10.60 17.72 -13.53
CA HIS A 42 10.62 16.28 -13.25
C HIS A 42 11.30 15.94 -11.92
N GLU A 43 12.35 16.65 -11.55
CA GLU A 43 13.05 16.42 -10.27
C GLU A 43 12.14 16.66 -9.05
N LYS A 44 11.36 17.74 -9.07
CA LYS A 44 10.43 18.04 -7.98
C LYS A 44 9.34 16.98 -7.87
N ILE A 45 8.82 16.51 -9.01
CA ILE A 45 7.83 15.43 -9.05
C ILE A 45 8.43 14.14 -8.46
N ARG A 46 9.66 13.77 -8.83
CA ARG A 46 10.34 12.58 -8.31
C ARG A 46 10.54 12.65 -6.79
N LEU A 47 10.96 13.81 -6.28
CA LEU A 47 11.15 14.02 -4.84
C LEU A 47 9.82 13.93 -4.08
N SER A 48 8.75 14.53 -4.60
CA SER A 48 7.42 14.40 -4.01
C SER A 48 6.90 12.96 -4.08
N PHE A 49 7.14 12.25 -5.19
CA PHE A 49 6.77 10.83 -5.33
C PHE A 49 7.56 9.93 -4.37
N ARG A 50 8.83 10.23 -4.10
CA ARG A 50 9.64 9.54 -3.07
C ARG A 50 8.97 9.63 -1.70
N GLU A 51 8.60 10.84 -1.29
CA GLU A 51 7.94 11.05 0.00
C GLU A 51 6.54 10.42 0.04
N PHE A 52 5.77 10.57 -1.05
CA PHE A 52 4.48 9.89 -1.20
C PHE A 52 4.60 8.38 -1.01
N SER A 53 5.61 7.77 -1.63
CA SER A 53 5.86 6.32 -1.53
C SER A 53 6.23 5.88 -0.12
N THR A 54 6.98 6.69 0.63
CA THR A 54 7.26 6.47 2.05
C THR A 54 5.96 6.44 2.86
N GLN A 55 5.08 7.41 2.65
CA GLN A 55 3.79 7.46 3.36
C GLN A 55 2.86 6.31 2.96
N MET A 56 2.88 5.89 1.69
CA MET A 56 2.11 4.72 1.24
C MET A 56 2.60 3.42 1.87
N LYS A 57 3.92 3.23 2.02
CA LYS A 57 4.48 2.11 2.78
C LYS A 57 3.96 2.12 4.23
N LEU A 58 4.03 3.27 4.90
CA LEU A 58 3.54 3.39 6.29
C LEU A 58 2.06 3.07 6.40
N LEU A 59 1.25 3.53 5.45
CA LEU A 59 -0.18 3.24 5.40
C LEU A 59 -0.43 1.73 5.34
N VAL A 60 0.23 1.03 4.40
CA VAL A 60 0.06 -0.42 4.22
C VAL A 60 0.64 -1.22 5.40
N GLU A 61 1.74 -0.76 6.00
CA GLU A 61 2.30 -1.41 7.19
C GLU A 61 1.42 -1.26 8.42
N GLN A 62 0.72 -0.12 8.55
CA GLN A 62 -0.10 0.18 9.73
C GLN A 62 -1.52 -0.38 9.63
N PHE A 63 -2.10 -0.39 8.44
CA PHE A 63 -3.53 -0.68 8.23
C PHE A 63 -3.78 -1.85 7.25
N GLY A 64 -2.72 -2.45 6.72
CA GLY A 64 -2.84 -3.51 5.71
C GLY A 64 -3.24 -2.99 4.33
N THR A 65 -3.60 -3.92 3.46
CA THR A 65 -3.98 -3.64 2.06
C THR A 65 -5.12 -4.57 1.66
N PRO A 66 -6.11 -4.12 0.87
CA PRO A 66 -7.16 -4.99 0.35
C PRO A 66 -6.71 -5.84 -0.85
N VAL A 67 -5.52 -5.58 -1.41
CA VAL A 67 -4.97 -6.28 -2.58
C VAL A 67 -3.51 -6.66 -2.34
N LYS A 68 -3.01 -7.69 -3.06
CA LYS A 68 -1.58 -8.02 -3.04
C LYS A 68 -0.78 -6.85 -3.60
N VAL A 69 0.23 -6.38 -2.86
CA VAL A 69 1.15 -5.32 -3.31
C VAL A 69 2.60 -5.68 -2.97
N TYR A 70 3.51 -5.23 -3.82
CA TYR A 70 4.95 -5.45 -3.68
C TYR A 70 5.61 -4.15 -3.29
N LEU A 71 6.34 -4.19 -2.18
CA LEU A 71 7.26 -3.12 -1.81
C LEU A 71 8.60 -3.40 -2.46
N ASN A 72 8.96 -2.47 -3.33
CA ASN A 72 10.21 -2.49 -4.06
C ASN A 72 11.16 -1.44 -3.51
N ARG A 73 12.44 -1.66 -3.75
CA ARG A 73 13.52 -0.73 -3.40
C ARG A 73 14.51 -0.63 -4.54
N CYS A 74 14.95 0.59 -4.84
CA CYS A 74 16.11 0.84 -5.67
C CYS A 74 17.15 1.59 -4.82
N PRO A 75 18.30 0.98 -4.47
CA PRO A 75 19.32 1.66 -3.68
C PRO A 75 20.02 2.80 -4.45
N MET A 76 20.02 2.75 -5.78
CA MET A 76 20.70 3.74 -6.63
C MET A 76 19.90 5.02 -6.88
N ALA A 77 18.60 5.01 -6.61
CA ALA A 77 17.75 6.19 -6.82
C ALA A 77 18.23 7.38 -5.95
N PHE A 78 18.02 8.62 -6.43
CA PHE A 78 18.32 9.85 -5.69
C PHE A 78 19.78 9.92 -5.22
N ASN A 79 20.73 9.82 -6.14
CA ASN A 79 22.17 9.85 -5.86
C ASN A 79 22.58 8.81 -4.80
N ASN A 80 22.15 7.55 -4.99
CA ASN A 80 22.38 6.44 -4.05
C ASN A 80 21.78 6.62 -2.64
N SER A 81 20.89 7.59 -2.45
CA SER A 81 20.13 7.72 -1.19
C SER A 81 18.99 6.70 -1.10
N GLY A 82 18.66 6.06 -2.22
CA GLY A 82 17.63 5.05 -2.35
C GLY A 82 16.21 5.61 -2.43
N GLY A 83 15.33 4.79 -3.00
CA GLY A 83 13.89 5.03 -3.10
C GLY A 83 13.12 3.72 -2.96
N ILE A 84 11.88 3.82 -2.49
CA ILE A 84 10.95 2.70 -2.34
C ILE A 84 9.62 3.03 -3.01
N TRP A 85 8.90 2.02 -3.46
CA TRP A 85 7.54 2.19 -3.97
C TRP A 85 6.72 0.93 -3.78
N LEU A 86 5.40 1.10 -3.78
CA LEU A 86 4.45 0.00 -3.85
C LEU A 86 3.93 -0.14 -5.29
N GLN A 87 3.74 -1.38 -5.74
CA GLN A 87 3.08 -1.68 -7.02
C GLN A 87 2.21 -2.94 -6.92
N GLY A 88 1.26 -3.09 -7.82
CA GLY A 88 0.37 -4.25 -7.88
C GLY A 88 0.85 -5.39 -8.80
N SER A 89 1.80 -5.14 -9.70
CA SER A 89 2.38 -6.14 -10.61
C SER A 89 3.64 -6.78 -10.01
N GLU A 90 3.95 -8.01 -10.42
CA GLU A 90 5.24 -8.65 -10.09
C GLU A 90 6.39 -8.08 -10.94
N ASP A 91 6.09 -7.59 -12.14
CA ASP A 91 7.07 -6.95 -13.02
C ASP A 91 7.65 -5.69 -12.37
N LEU A 92 8.96 -5.69 -12.12
CA LEU A 92 9.65 -4.57 -11.49
C LEU A 92 9.67 -3.35 -12.42
N LEU A 93 8.92 -2.31 -12.05
CA LEU A 93 8.80 -1.06 -12.81
C LEU A 93 9.17 0.13 -11.91
N ASN A 94 10.42 0.57 -12.01
CA ASN A 94 10.94 1.70 -11.25
C ASN A 94 10.36 3.03 -11.77
N PRO A 95 9.63 3.79 -10.94
CA PRO A 95 8.93 5.00 -11.38
C PRO A 95 9.81 6.27 -11.41
N TYR A 96 11.07 6.21 -10.95
CA TYR A 96 11.85 7.42 -10.71
C TYR A 96 12.51 7.99 -11.96
N TYR A 97 13.12 7.17 -12.81
CA TYR A 97 13.96 7.64 -13.92
C TYR A 97 13.55 7.09 -15.30
N GLY A 98 12.30 6.65 -15.45
CA GLY A 98 11.77 6.19 -16.73
C GLY A 98 12.58 5.01 -17.29
N SER A 99 12.83 5.00 -18.60
CA SER A 99 13.50 3.89 -19.29
C SER A 99 14.94 3.66 -18.84
N GLU A 100 15.63 4.67 -18.32
CA GLU A 100 17.04 4.55 -17.89
C GLU A 100 17.21 3.59 -16.70
N MET A 101 16.17 3.44 -15.88
CA MET A 101 16.21 2.61 -14.66
C MET A 101 14.99 1.73 -14.50
N ALA A 102 14.19 1.51 -15.55
CA ALA A 102 12.88 0.88 -15.47
C ALA A 102 12.90 -0.47 -14.73
N THR A 103 13.97 -1.25 -14.88
CA THR A 103 14.14 -2.57 -14.24
C THR A 103 15.12 -2.56 -13.06
N CYS A 104 15.54 -1.38 -12.59
CA CYS A 104 16.50 -1.26 -11.49
C CYS A 104 15.78 -1.31 -10.14
N GLY A 105 16.20 -2.25 -9.29
CA GLY A 105 15.69 -2.43 -7.94
C GLY A 105 15.41 -3.89 -7.65
N GLU A 106 14.73 -4.14 -6.54
CA GLU A 106 14.30 -5.47 -6.11
C GLU A 106 13.03 -5.38 -5.27
N THR A 107 12.23 -6.45 -5.27
CA THR A 107 11.14 -6.62 -4.32
C THR A 107 11.69 -7.04 -2.97
N ILE A 108 11.50 -6.20 -1.96
CA ILE A 108 11.99 -6.47 -0.59
C ILE A 108 10.91 -7.03 0.33
N ARG A 109 9.62 -6.83 0.00
CA ARG A 109 8.50 -7.35 0.78
C ARG A 109 7.24 -7.48 -0.08
N THR A 110 6.46 -8.51 0.17
CA THR A 110 5.11 -8.67 -0.39
C THR A 110 4.09 -8.54 0.73
N PHE A 111 3.05 -7.73 0.51
CA PHE A 111 1.88 -7.64 1.38
C PHE A 111 0.72 -8.35 0.70
N ILE A 112 0.04 -9.21 1.43
CA ILE A 112 -1.18 -9.90 0.99
C ILE A 112 -2.37 -9.35 1.78
N PRO A 113 -3.59 -9.38 1.21
CA PRO A 113 -4.78 -9.03 1.97
C PRO A 113 -4.91 -9.94 3.19
N GLU A 114 -5.20 -9.35 4.34
CA GLU A 114 -5.65 -10.12 5.48
C GLU A 114 -6.94 -10.83 5.06
N ALA A 115 -6.97 -12.16 5.18
CA ALA A 115 -8.16 -12.93 4.87
C ALA A 115 -9.32 -12.36 5.69
N THR A 116 -10.37 -11.88 5.03
CA THR A 116 -11.60 -11.51 5.71
C THR A 116 -12.06 -12.74 6.48
N GLU A 117 -12.13 -12.67 7.82
CA GLU A 117 -12.73 -13.71 8.64
C GLU A 117 -14.17 -13.95 8.14
N GLY A 118 -14.34 -14.96 7.28
CA GLY A 118 -15.57 -15.15 6.52
C GLY A 118 -15.67 -16.49 5.78
N GLU A 119 -14.57 -17.20 5.58
CA GLU A 119 -14.61 -18.62 5.20
C GLU A 119 -14.39 -19.51 6.42
N LYS A 120 -15.34 -19.47 7.37
CA LYS A 120 -15.54 -20.64 8.24
C LYS A 120 -15.97 -21.78 7.32
N LYS A 121 -15.06 -22.72 7.04
CA LYS A 121 -15.44 -24.09 6.67
C LYS A 121 -16.30 -24.64 7.80
N VAL A 122 -17.61 -24.50 7.69
CA VAL A 122 -18.56 -25.33 8.43
C VAL A 122 -18.51 -26.70 7.78
N SER A 123 -17.54 -27.51 8.20
CA SER A 123 -17.68 -28.96 8.09
C SER A 123 -18.71 -29.39 9.14
N PRO A 124 -19.79 -30.09 8.77
CA PRO A 124 -20.79 -30.52 9.74
C PRO A 124 -20.18 -31.60 10.64
N VAL A 125 -19.92 -31.26 11.90
CA VAL A 125 -19.94 -32.25 12.98
C VAL A 125 -21.41 -32.51 13.28
N HIS A 126 -21.90 -33.69 12.91
CA HIS A 126 -22.97 -34.35 13.65
C HIS A 126 -22.43 -35.70 14.12
N GLN A 127 -22.06 -35.72 15.40
CA GLN A 127 -22.17 -36.94 16.19
C GLN A 127 -23.62 -37.07 16.66
N LYS A 128 -24.17 -38.27 16.49
CA LYS A 128 -24.95 -39.09 17.44
C LYS A 128 -25.61 -40.20 16.63
N ALA A 129 -25.93 -41.39 17.12
CA ALA A 129 -25.54 -42.25 18.23
C ALA A 129 -26.43 -43.50 18.05
N GLY A 130 -25.94 -44.70 18.38
CA GLY A 130 -26.77 -45.81 18.90
C GLY A 130 -27.83 -46.48 18.01
N GLU A 131 -27.50 -47.70 17.57
CA GLU A 131 -28.19 -48.97 17.90
C GLU A 131 -29.54 -49.40 17.25
N GLN A 132 -29.62 -50.74 17.07
CA GLN A 132 -30.77 -51.63 16.89
C GLN A 132 -31.21 -52.02 15.46
N LYS A 133 -30.69 -53.15 14.97
CA LYS A 133 -31.45 -54.42 14.88
C LYS A 133 -30.50 -55.61 14.72
#